data_AF-A0A135YVC2-F1
#
_entry.id   AF-A0A135YVC2-F1
#
_cell.length_a   1.000
_cell.length_b   1.000
_cell.length_c   1.000
_cell.angle_alpha   90.00
_cell.angle_beta   90.00
_cell.angle_gamma   90.00
#
_symmetry.space_group_name_H-M   'P 1'
#
loop_
_entity.id
_entity.type
_entity.pdbx_description
1 polymer ?
#
loop_
_entity_poly.entity_id
_entity_poly.type
_entity_poly.pdbx_seq_one_letter_code
_entity_poly.pdbx_strand_id
1 'polypeptide(L)' 'MKLIVDFNKINSLDEFHEFMAKELNFGDEYGYNLDALHDEIKSYKDLDIEVIKGGKVQMEMQELIEDMLTR' A
#
# COMPACT_ATOMS: atom_id res chain seq x y z
N MET A 1 -1.50 4.11 14.34
CA MET A 1 -1.28 2.69 13.97
C MET A 1 -0.06 2.63 13.07
N LYS A 2 0.85 1.68 13.27
CA LYS A 2 2.04 1.55 12.40
C LYS A 2 1.86 0.40 11.42
N LEU A 3 2.00 0.67 10.12
CA LEU A 3 1.98 -0.32 9.04
C LEU A 3 3.34 -0.38 8.37
N ILE A 4 3.85 -1.59 8.13
CA ILE A 4 5.13 -1.80 7.43
C ILE A 4 4.84 -2.49 6.10
N VAL A 5 5.13 -1.80 5.01
CA VAL A 5 5.03 -2.32 3.65
C VAL A 5 6.42 -2.80 3.21
N ASP A 6 6.66 -4.12 3.24
CA ASP A 6 7.93 -4.71 2.85
C ASP A 6 7.88 -5.32 1.45
N PHE A 7 8.36 -4.58 0.45
CA PHE A 7 8.36 -5.01 -0.95
C PHE A 7 9.26 -6.22 -1.23
N ASN A 8 10.14 -6.62 -0.30
CA ASN A 8 10.88 -7.88 -0.45
C ASN A 8 9.99 -9.12 -0.34
N LYS A 9 8.81 -8.98 0.27
CA LYS A 9 7.83 -10.05 0.46
C LYS A 9 6.67 -10.00 -0.53
N ILE A 10 6.63 -8.97 -1.37
CA ILE A 10 5.57 -8.70 -2.33
C ILE A 10 6.11 -9.00 -3.73
N ASN A 11 5.42 -9.88 -4.46
CA ASN A 11 5.85 -10.29 -5.79
C ASN A 11 5.19 -9.48 -6.92
N SER A 12 4.03 -8.87 -6.66
CA SER A 12 3.25 -8.13 -7.64
C SER A 12 2.47 -6.98 -7.00
N LEU A 13 1.93 -6.08 -7.83
CA LEU A 13 1.03 -5.03 -7.34
C LEU A 13 -0.29 -5.60 -6.82
N ASP A 14 -0.78 -6.68 -7.41
CA ASP A 14 -1.99 -7.35 -6.94
C ASP A 14 -1.79 -7.87 -5.50
N GLU A 15 -0.66 -8.53 -5.21
CA GLU A 15 -0.30 -8.97 -3.85
C GLU A 15 -0.16 -7.79 -2.88
N PHE A 16 0.36 -6.64 -3.34
CA PHE A 16 0.41 -5.42 -2.55
C PHE A 16 -0.99 -4.92 -2.19
N HIS A 17 -1.90 -4.86 -3.16
CA HIS A 17 -3.27 -4.42 -2.93
C HIS A 17 -4.02 -5.37 -1.99
N GLU A 18 -3.85 -6.69 -2.14
CA GLU A 18 -4.39 -7.69 -1.21
C GLU A 18 -3.83 -7.51 0.21
N PHE A 19 -2.52 -7.27 0.33
CA PHE A 19 -1.88 -6.99 1.61
C PHE A 19 -2.48 -5.76 2.29
N MET A 20 -2.59 -4.64 1.57
CA MET A 20 -3.15 -3.41 2.10
C MET A 20 -4.62 -3.58 2.51
N ALA A 21 -5.42 -4.22 1.65
CA ALA A 21 -6.82 -4.49 1.93
C ALA A 21 -7.00 -5.34 3.19
N LYS A 22 -6.13 -6.32 3.40
CA LYS A 22 -6.17 -7.16 4.59
C LYS A 22 -5.73 -6.43 5.86
N GLU A 23 -4.59 -5.74 5.82
CA GLU A 23 -4.02 -5.08 7.01
C GLU A 23 -4.83 -3.86 7.46
N LEU A 24 -5.43 -3.15 6.51
CA LEU A 24 -6.29 -2.00 6.77
C LEU A 24 -7.78 -2.35 6.73
N ASN A 25 -8.13 -3.62 6.55
CA ASN A 25 -9.50 -4.10 6.50
C ASN A 25 -10.39 -3.28 5.55
N PHE A 26 -9.91 -3.08 4.32
CA PHE A 26 -10.69 -2.44 3.25
C PHE A 26 -11.93 -3.28 2.95
N GLY A 27 -13.01 -2.61 2.53
CA GLY A 27 -14.27 -3.28 2.19
C GLY A 27 -14.16 -4.17 0.95
N ASP A 28 -15.15 -5.05 0.77
CA ASP A 28 -15.23 -5.97 -0.38
C ASP A 28 -15.30 -5.25 -1.75
N GLU A 29 -15.67 -3.97 -1.74
CA GLU A 29 -15.76 -3.11 -2.93
C GLU A 29 -14.42 -2.42 -3.30
N TYR A 30 -13.32 -2.78 -2.62
CA TYR A 30 -12.01 -2.22 -2.91
C TYR A 30 -11.61 -2.41 -4.38
N GLY A 31 -11.21 -1.32 -5.05
CA GLY A 31 -11.02 -1.29 -6.51
C GLY A 31 -9.68 -1.83 -7.04
N TYR A 32 -8.77 -2.28 -6.18
CA TYR A 32 -7.43 -2.83 -6.54
C TYR A 32 -6.62 -1.94 -7.51
N ASN A 33 -6.63 -0.64 -7.25
CA ASN A 33 -5.85 0.34 -8.00
C ASN A 33 -5.36 1.46 -7.07
N LEU A 34 -4.43 2.29 -7.57
CA LEU A 34 -3.80 3.35 -6.76
C LEU A 34 -4.79 4.44 -6.34
N ASP A 35 -5.77 4.77 -7.17
CA ASP A 35 -6.80 5.78 -6.82
C ASP A 35 -7.67 5.29 -5.67
N ALA A 36 -8.14 4.03 -5.75
CA ALA A 36 -8.91 3.39 -4.68
C ALA A 36 -8.07 3.26 -3.40
N LEU A 37 -6.79 2.92 -3.51
CA LEU A 37 -5.88 2.87 -2.36
C LEU A 37 -5.77 4.23 -1.66
N HIS A 38 -5.54 5.28 -2.44
CA HIS A 38 -5.42 6.63 -1.92
C HIS A 38 -6.69 7.09 -1.22
N ASP A 39 -7.87 6.77 -1.77
CA ASP A 39 -9.15 7.15 -1.17
C ASP A 39 -9.42 6.41 0.15
N GLU A 40 -9.11 5.12 0.24
CA GLU A 40 -9.22 4.36 1.48
C GLU A 40 -8.27 4.92 2.56
N ILE A 41 -7.01 5.20 2.19
CA ILE A 41 -5.97 5.62 3.14
C ILE A 41 -6.23 7.01 3.71
N LYS A 42 -6.78 7.94 2.93
CA LYS A 42 -7.18 9.28 3.43
C LYS A 42 -8.12 9.22 4.64
N SER A 43 -8.88 8.13 4.78
CA SER A 43 -9.80 7.94 5.90
C SER A 43 -9.07 7.67 7.22
N TYR A 44 -7.80 7.28 7.17
CA TYR A 44 -6.96 6.97 8.33
C TYR A 44 -6.09 8.17 8.73
N LYS A 45 -6.48 8.87 9.81
CA LYS A 45 -5.78 10.08 10.27
C LYS A 45 -4.48 9.85 11.04
N ASP A 46 -4.30 8.66 11.61
CA ASP A 46 -3.16 8.33 12.50
C ASP A 46 -2.39 7.10 11.98
N LEU A 47 -2.33 6.91 10.67
CA LEU A 47 -1.61 5.81 10.05
C LEU A 47 -0.16 6.22 9.77
N ASP A 48 0.76 5.58 10.48
CA ASP A 48 2.21 5.71 10.29
C ASP A 48 2.66 4.58 9.38
N ILE A 49 3.08 4.90 8.16
CA ILE A 49 3.46 3.90 7.15
C ILE A 49 4.97 3.95 6.94
N GLU A 50 5.62 2.80 7.10
CA GLU A 50 7.02 2.60 6.76
C GLU A 50 7.12 1.70 5.52
N VAL A 51 7.83 2.17 4.49
CA VAL A 51 8.04 1.42 3.25
C VAL A 51 9.47 0.90 3.18
N ILE A 52 9.62 -0.42 3.08
CA ILE A 52 10.90 -1.09 2.85
C ILE A 52 10.96 -1.48 1.37
N LYS A 53 11.79 -0.76 0.61
CA LYS A 53 11.98 -0.99 -0.83
C LYS A 53 12.80 -2.24 -1.12
N GLY A 54 12.51 -2.90 -2.24
CA GLY A 54 13.22 -4.10 -2.70
C GLY A 54 12.34 -5.06 -3.50
N GLY A 55 12.79 -6.31 -3.65
CA GLY A 55 11.98 -7.37 -4.27
C GLY A 55 11.73 -7.21 -5.78
N LYS A 56 10.55 -7.66 -6.23
CA LYS A 56 10.22 -7.85 -7.66
C LYS A 56 9.42 -6.72 -8.28
N VAL A 57 8.69 -5.94 -7.47
CA VAL A 57 7.94 -4.77 -7.95
C VAL A 57 8.94 -3.72 -8.44
N GLN A 58 8.64 -3.02 -9.54
CA GLN A 58 9.56 -2.03 -10.09
C GLN A 58 9.81 -0.88 -9.11
N MET A 59 11.05 -0.41 -8.99
CA MET A 59 11.44 0.62 -8.02
C MET A 59 10.63 1.92 -8.20
N GLU A 60 10.44 2.38 -9.44
CA GLU A 60 9.65 3.58 -9.75
C GLU A 60 8.22 3.49 -9.20
N MET A 61 7.63 2.29 -9.23
CA MET A 61 6.30 2.05 -8.69
C MET A 61 6.30 2.05 -7.16
N GLN A 62 7.35 1.52 -6.53
CA GLN A 62 7.49 1.56 -5.07
C GLN A 62 7.65 3.00 -4.57
N GLU A 63 8.38 3.84 -5.30
CA GLU A 63 8.53 5.27 -5.00
C GLU A 63 7.21 6.02 -5.14
N LEU A 64 6.46 5.75 -6.20
CA LEU A 64 5.12 6.31 -6.39
C LEU A 64 4.18 5.94 -5.24
N ILE A 65 4.19 4.66 -4.85
CA ILE A 65 3.37 4.17 -3.73
C ILE A 65 3.80 4.84 -2.42
N GLU A 66 5.10 4.89 -2.11
CA GLU A 66 5.59 5.55 -0.90
C GLU A 66 5.17 7.02 -0.82
N ASP A 67 5.31 7.79 -1.90
CA ASP A 67 4.91 9.20 -1.95
C ASP A 67 3.40 9.36 -1.71
N MET A 68 2.59 8.43 -2.22
CA MET A 68 1.14 8.43 -2.00
C MET A 68 0.74 8.01 -0.58
N LEU A 69 1.48 7.08 0.03
CA LEU A 69 1.18 6.54 1.36
C LEU A 69 1.60 7.48 2.51
N THR A 70 2.56 8.37 2.26
CA THR A 70 3.19 9.22 3.29
C THR A 70 2.76 10.69 3.23
N ARG A 71 1.85 11.05 2.32
CA ARG A 71 1.28 12.39 2.15
C ARG A 71 -0.13 12.50 2.71
#